data_AF-A0A7V2EEM3-F1
#
_entry.id   AF-A0A7V2EEM3-F1
#
_cell.length_a   1.000
_cell.length_b   1.000
_cell.length_c   1.000
_cell.angle_alpha   90.00
_cell.angle_beta   90.00
_cell.angle_gamma   90.00
#
_symmetry.space_group_name_H-M   'P 1'
#
loop_
_entity.id
_entity.type
_entity.pdbx_description
1 polymer ?
#
loop_
_entity_poly.entity_id
_entity_poly.type
_entity_poly.pdbx_seq_one_letter_code
_entity_poly.pdbx_strand_id
1 'polypeptide(L)' 'MPELLSIAEEVEKMHAICARCGAPASYTQRLTAEQEQVLVGAADTYEARCRHCFEPGGVVETPALFPEEDETTTGP' A
#
# COMPACT_ATOMS: atom_id res chain seq x y z
N MET A 1 -7.41 -8.86 -14.49
CA MET A 1 -7.36 -8.62 -15.95
C MET A 1 -6.95 -9.88 -16.73
N PRO A 2 -7.58 -11.06 -16.53
CA PRO A 2 -7.17 -12.26 -17.26
C PRO A 2 -7.62 -12.28 -18.73
N GLU A 3 -8.80 -11.73 -19.04
CA GLU A 3 -9.40 -11.79 -20.39
C GLU A 3 -8.54 -11.07 -21.43
N LEU A 4 -8.12 -9.83 -21.15
CA LEU A 4 -7.26 -9.04 -22.04
C LEU A 4 -5.88 -9.67 -22.26
N LEU A 5 -5.33 -10.33 -21.24
CA LEU A 5 -4.03 -11.00 -21.36
C LEU A 5 -4.10 -12.23 -22.28
N SER A 6 -5.27 -12.85 -22.45
CA SER A 6 -5.42 -14.05 -23.29
C SER A 6 -5.48 -13.77 -24.79
N ILE A 7 -5.77 -12.53 -25.17
CA ILE A 7 -5.92 -12.10 -26.57
C ILE A 7 -4.85 -11.09 -27.01
N ALA A 8 -3.94 -10.69 -26.12
CA ALA A 8 -2.92 -9.70 -26.42
C ALA A 8 -1.78 -10.32 -27.24
N GLU A 9 -1.31 -9.59 -28.25
CA GLU A 9 -0.09 -9.94 -28.99
C GLU A 9 1.18 -9.66 -28.16
N GLU A 10 1.18 -8.56 -27.40
CA GLU A 10 2.30 -8.13 -26.56
C GLU A 10 1.82 -7.74 -25.15
N VAL A 11 2.61 -8.09 -24.13
CA VAL A 11 2.32 -7.79 -22.72
C VAL A 11 3.60 -7.29 -22.03
N GLU A 12 3.58 -6.05 -21.56
CA GLU A 12 4.64 -5.49 -20.72
C GLU A 12 4.14 -5.29 -19.28
N LYS A 13 4.87 -5.87 -18.31
CA LYS A 13 4.59 -5.70 -16.89
C LYS A 13 5.69 -4.87 -16.24
N MET A 14 5.36 -3.63 -15.94
CA MET A 14 6.27 -2.70 -15.27
C MET A 14 6.55 -3.13 -13.83
N HIS A 15 7.76 -2.84 -13.36
CA HIS A 15 8.22 -3.11 -12.00
C HIS A 15 8.60 -1.79 -11.31
N ALA A 16 8.32 -1.71 -10.02
CA ALA A 16 8.75 -0.60 -9.16
C ALA A 16 9.99 -1.00 -8.34
N ILE A 17 10.43 -0.11 -7.45
CA ILE A 17 11.47 -0.38 -6.45
C ILE A 17 10.80 -0.67 -5.11
N CYS A 18 11.20 -1.76 -4.44
CA CYS A 18 10.66 -2.14 -3.15
C CYS A 18 11.02 -1.09 -2.09
N ALA A 19 10.02 -0.50 -1.43
CA ALA A 19 10.20 0.51 -0.40
C ALA A 19 10.86 -0.02 0.89
N ARG A 20 11.12 -1.33 1.03
CA ARG A 20 11.73 -1.97 2.23
C ARG A 20 13.18 -2.37 1.99
N CYS A 21 13.48 -2.93 0.81
CA CYS A 21 14.79 -3.54 0.53
C CYS A 21 15.41 -3.09 -0.79
N GLY A 22 14.76 -2.25 -1.59
CA GLY A 22 15.29 -1.74 -2.86
C GLY A 22 15.27 -2.73 -4.04
N ALA A 23 14.87 -3.99 -3.83
CA ALA A 23 14.75 -4.97 -4.91
C ALA A 23 13.58 -4.64 -5.87
N PRO A 24 13.57 -5.16 -7.11
CA PRO A 24 12.42 -5.03 -8.01
C PRO A 24 11.11 -5.50 -7.36
N ALA A 25 10.09 -4.67 -7.42
CA ALA A 25 8.79 -4.87 -6.80
C ALA A 25 7.72 -5.16 -7.85
N SER A 26 6.95 -6.22 -7.60
CA SER A 26 5.82 -6.66 -8.43
C SER A 26 4.49 -6.66 -7.68
N TYR A 27 4.49 -6.26 -6.40
CA TYR A 27 3.33 -6.26 -5.51
C TYR A 27 3.11 -4.87 -4.92
N THR A 28 1.85 -4.58 -4.60
CA THR A 28 1.43 -3.36 -3.90
C THR A 28 0.85 -3.78 -2.56
N GLN A 29 1.42 -3.30 -1.45
CA GLN A 29 0.95 -3.54 -0.09
C GLN A 29 0.06 -2.36 0.32
N ARG A 30 -1.14 -2.65 0.81
CA ARG A 30 -1.99 -1.66 1.49
C ARG A 30 -1.49 -1.47 2.92
N LEU A 31 -1.40 -0.21 3.35
CA LEU A 31 -0.99 0.18 4.70
C LEU A 31 -2.18 0.46 5.63
N THR A 32 -3.37 0.69 5.08
CA THR A 32 -4.59 0.96 5.84
C THR A 32 -5.38 -0.32 6.19
N ALA A 33 -6.18 -0.25 7.25
CA ALA A 33 -7.06 -1.33 7.69
C ALA A 33 -8.32 -1.48 6.85
N GLU A 34 -8.55 -0.54 5.94
CA GLU A 34 -9.77 -0.48 5.18
C GLU A 34 -9.91 -1.74 4.32
N GLN A 35 -11.10 -2.33 4.35
CA GLN A 35 -11.41 -3.59 3.67
C GLN A 35 -12.14 -3.36 2.36
N GLU A 36 -12.36 -2.10 1.97
CA GLU A 36 -13.01 -1.76 0.72
C GLU A 36 -12.15 -2.20 -0.47
N GLN A 37 -12.81 -2.78 -1.48
CA GLN A 37 -12.14 -3.28 -2.67
C GLN A 37 -11.48 -2.14 -3.47
N VAL A 38 -12.11 -0.96 -3.48
CA VAL A 38 -11.63 0.21 -4.21
C VAL A 38 -11.39 1.32 -3.19
N LEU A 39 -10.12 1.67 -2.99
CA LEU A 39 -9.71 2.78 -2.15
C LEU A 39 -8.71 3.63 -2.93
N VAL A 40 -9.01 4.92 -3.07
CA VAL A 40 -8.15 5.89 -3.76
C VAL A 40 -7.17 6.47 -2.74
N GLY A 41 -5.88 6.31 -2.99
CA GLY A 41 -4.81 6.79 -2.13
C GLY A 41 -3.47 6.79 -2.87
N ALA A 42 -2.43 7.36 -2.27
CA ALA A 42 -1.10 7.45 -2.85
C ALA A 42 -0.09 6.67 -1.98
N ALA A 43 1.12 7.19 -1.82
CA ALA A 43 2.21 6.57 -1.07
C ALA A 43 1.92 6.46 0.45
N ASP A 44 0.95 7.20 0.94
CA ASP A 44 0.42 7.15 2.31
C ASP A 44 -0.45 5.90 2.56
N THR A 45 -1.07 5.38 1.51
CA THR A 45 -2.02 4.25 1.57
C THR A 45 -1.42 2.96 1.01
N TYR A 46 -0.46 3.07 0.08
CA TYR A 46 0.10 1.94 -0.66
C TYR A 46 1.61 2.06 -0.87
N GLU A 47 2.30 0.92 -0.78
CA GLU A 47 3.73 0.83 -1.07
C GLU A 47 4.07 -0.32 -2.02
N ALA A 48 5.08 -0.10 -2.87
CA ALA A 48 5.65 -1.15 -3.70
C ALA A 48 6.50 -2.12 -2.86
N ARG A 49 6.19 -3.42 -2.93
CA ARG A 49 6.90 -4.49 -2.23
C ARG A 49 7.39 -5.58 -3.19
N CYS A 50 8.59 -6.10 -2.92
CA CYS A 50 9.07 -7.30 -3.59
C CYS A 50 8.40 -8.55 -2.99
N ARG A 51 8.53 -9.70 -3.66
CA ARG A 51 7.94 -10.98 -3.21
C ARG A 51 8.32 -11.39 -1.78
N HIS A 52 9.49 -10.95 -1.31
CA HIS A 52 10.00 -11.33 0.01
C HIS A 52 9.49 -10.41 1.13
N CYS A 53 9.25 -9.13 0.81
CA CYS A 53 8.78 -8.13 1.76
C CYS A 53 7.26 -7.94 1.74
N PHE A 54 6.55 -8.64 0.85
CA PHE A 54 5.10 -8.59 0.77
C PHE A 54 4.49 -9.45 1.89
N GLU A 55 3.52 -8.90 2.61
CA GLU A 55 2.92 -9.52 3.79
C GLU A 55 1.43 -9.79 3.51
N PRO A 56 1.10 -10.99 2.99
CA PRO A 56 -0.28 -11.35 2.68
C PRO A 56 -1.10 -11.42 3.97
N GLY A 57 -2.05 -10.50 4.13
CA GLY A 57 -2.90 -10.38 5.33
C GLY A 57 -2.71 -9.07 6.11
N GLY A 58 -1.59 -8.36 5.89
CA GLY A 58 -1.30 -7.02 6.44
C GLY A 58 -1.10 -6.97 7.97
N VAL A 59 -0.01 -6.35 8.42
CA VAL A 59 -0.01 -5.67 9.72
C VAL A 59 -0.49 -4.24 9.47
N VAL A 60 -1.69 -3.92 9.96
CA VAL A 60 -2.14 -2.54 10.01
C VAL A 60 -1.48 -1.93 11.24
N GLU A 61 -0.27 -1.42 11.11
CA GLU A 61 0.22 -0.45 12.08
C GLU A 61 -0.26 0.91 11.61
N THR A 62 -1.28 1.44 12.28
CA THR A 62 -1.75 2.81 12.07
C THR A 62 -0.56 3.75 12.27
N PRO A 63 -0.05 4.42 11.22
CA PRO A 63 1.04 5.35 11.43
C PRO A 63 0.46 6.56 12.17
N ALA A 64 0.93 6.78 13.40
CA ALA A 64 0.60 7.96 14.20
C ALA A 64 1.27 9.19 13.56
N LEU A 65 0.68 9.68 12.47
CA LEU A 65 1.19 10.83 11.72
C LEU A 65 0.85 12.17 12.36
N PHE A 66 0.04 12.17 13.42
CA PHE A 66 -0.29 13.36 14.19
C PHE A 66 -0.24 13.03 15.68
N PRO A 67 0.59 13.72 16.50
CA PRO A 67 0.38 13.72 17.94
C PRO A 67 -1.03 14.27 18.20
N GLU A 68 -1.78 13.60 19.07
CA GLU A 68 -3.08 14.06 19.53
C GLU A 68 -2.88 15.44 20.16
N GLU A 69 -3.33 16.49 19.49
CA GLU A 69 -3.37 17.82 20.07
C GLU A 69 -4.29 17.77 21.28
N ASP A 70 -3.73 18.04 22.47
CA ASP A 70 -4.38 18.02 23.79
C ASP A 70 -5.73 18.77 23.76
N GLU A 71 -6.82 18.05 23.49
CA GLU A 71 -8.19 18.54 23.67
C GLU A 71 -8.58 18.43 25.15
N THR A 72 -7.89 19.20 25.99
CA THR A 72 -8.41 19.62 27.29
C THR A 72 -8.01 21.05 27.57
N THR A 73 -8.62 21.95 26.80
CA THR A 73 -8.98 23.26 27.34
C THR A 73 -10.04 23.03 28.42
N THR A 74 -9.63 22.57 29.60
CA THR A 74 -10.38 22.80 30.84
C THR A 74 -9.70 23.97 31.52
N GLY A 75 -10.03 25.16 31.04
CA GLY A 75 -9.84 26.39 31.82
C GLY A 75 -10.97 26.53 32.84
N PRO A 76 -10.71 27.11 34.02
CA PRO A 76 -11.75 27.43 35.00
C PRO A 76 -12.70 28.54 34.51
#